data_AF-A0A352PXI6-F1
#
_entry.id   AF-A0A352PXI6-F1
#
_cell.length_a   1.000
_cell.length_b   1.000
_cell.length_c   1.000
_cell.angle_alpha   90.00
_cell.angle_beta   90.00
_cell.angle_gamma   90.00
#
_symmetry.space_group_name_H-M   'P 1'
#
loop_
_entity.id
_entity.type
_entity.pdbx_description
1 polymer ?
#
loop_
_entity_poly.entity_id
_entity_poly.type
_entity_poly.pdbx_seq_one_letter_code
_entity_poly.pdbx_strand_id
1 'polypeptide(L)'
;NPPASIMWAMYIANAENEGFRRNKLGGTIQNDCLKEFIAQKTLMLPPDPSLRLVVDTIEFGTREVPRWNTVSISGYHIREAGATAV
;
A
#
# COMPACT_ATOMS: atom_id res chain seq x y z
N ASN A 1 7.13 -3.19 -0.44
CA ASN A 1 5.96 -2.61 -1.15
C ASN A 1 5.17 -3.59 -1.98
N PRO A 2 5.77 -4.41 -2.85
CA PRO A 2 4.99 -5.18 -3.82
C PRO A 2 3.93 -6.12 -3.24
N PRO A 3 4.18 -6.86 -2.13
CA PRO A 3 3.15 -7.72 -1.55
C PRO A 3 2.20 -6.97 -0.59
N ALA A 4 2.19 -5.63 -0.57
CA ALA A 4 1.41 -4.86 0.42
C ALA A 4 -0.09 -5.16 0.34
N SER A 5 -0.66 -5.26 -0.87
CA SER A 5 -2.07 -5.61 -1.08
C SER A 5 -2.40 -7.02 -0.58
N ILE A 6 -1.50 -7.98 -0.81
CA ILE A 6 -1.65 -9.38 -0.36
C ILE A 6 -1.58 -9.47 1.17
N MET A 7 -0.57 -8.84 1.78
CA MET A 7 -0.42 -8.79 3.24
C MET A 7 -1.62 -8.13 3.91
N TRP A 8 -2.16 -7.07 3.29
CA TRP A 8 -3.34 -6.40 3.79
C TRP A 8 -4.60 -7.27 3.66
N ALA A 9 -4.77 -8.00 2.56
CA ALA A 9 -5.85 -8.96 2.41
C ALA A 9 -5.80 -10.06 3.48
N MET A 10 -4.61 -10.58 3.78
CA MET A 10 -4.41 -11.54 4.88
C MET A 10 -4.77 -10.93 6.25
N TYR A 11 -4.37 -9.68 6.49
CA TYR A 11 -4.72 -8.96 7.72
C TYR A 11 -6.23 -8.79 7.88
N ILE A 12 -6.93 -8.37 6.81
CA ILE A 12 -8.39 -8.22 6.81
C ILE A 12 -9.06 -9.57 7.09
N ALA A 13 -8.66 -10.62 6.36
CA ALA A 13 -9.23 -11.95 6.52
C ALA A 13 -9.07 -12.48 7.95
N ASN A 14 -7.90 -12.27 8.56
CA ASN A 14 -7.67 -12.63 9.95
C ASN A 14 -8.60 -11.85 10.90
N ALA A 15 -8.75 -10.55 10.70
CA ALA A 15 -9.63 -9.74 11.53
C ALA A 15 -11.11 -10.15 11.41
N GLU A 16 -11.55 -10.56 10.21
CA GLU A 16 -12.89 -11.11 10.01
C GLU A 16 -13.09 -12.46 10.72
N ASN A 17 -12.08 -13.34 10.69
CA ASN A 17 -12.11 -14.60 11.44
C ASN A 17 -12.23 -14.40 12.96
N GLU A 18 -11.66 -13.32 13.47
CA GLU A 18 -11.77 -12.90 14.89
C GLU A 18 -13.08 -12.13 15.19
N GLY A 19 -13.97 -11.97 14.19
CA GLY A 19 -15.28 -11.32 14.35
C GLY A 19 -15.26 -9.79 14.27
N PHE A 20 -14.14 -9.18 13.87
CA PHE A 20 -14.08 -7.73 13.67
C PHE A 20 -14.70 -7.33 12.34
N ARG A 21 -15.54 -6.28 12.37
CA ARG A 21 -16.09 -5.69 11.14
C ARG A 21 -15.03 -4.85 10.42
N ARG A 22 -14.94 -4.97 9.10
CA ARG A 22 -14.01 -4.21 8.24
C ARG A 22 -14.04 -2.69 8.49
N ASN A 23 -15.22 -2.12 8.70
CA ASN A 23 -15.39 -0.69 8.97
C ASN A 23 -14.80 -0.20 10.32
N LYS A 24 -14.38 -1.12 11.20
CA LYS A 24 -13.67 -0.80 12.44
C LYS A 24 -12.16 -0.89 12.29
N LEU A 25 -11.64 -1.57 11.26
CA LEU A 25 -10.22 -1.76 11.04
C LEU A 25 -9.58 -0.45 10.60
N GLY A 26 -8.50 -0.05 11.29
CA GLY A 26 -7.71 1.11 10.95
C GLY A 26 -6.23 0.76 10.94
N GLY A 27 -5.46 1.43 10.09
CA GLY A 27 -4.05 1.13 9.88
C GLY A 27 -3.53 1.81 8.62
N THR A 28 -2.29 1.46 8.24
CA THR A 28 -1.63 2.01 7.06
C THR A 28 -0.76 0.92 6.42
N ILE A 29 -0.82 0.83 5.10
CA ILE A 29 0.18 0.12 4.30
C ILE A 29 0.98 1.13 3.48
N GLN A 30 2.24 0.84 3.14
CA GLN A 30 3.02 1.75 2.27
C GLN A 30 2.41 1.82 0.86
N ASN A 31 2.34 0.70 0.15
CA ASN A 31 1.71 0.56 -1.18
C ASN A 31 2.09 1.63 -2.22
N ASP A 32 3.23 2.30 -2.04
CA ASP A 32 3.74 3.32 -2.95
C ASP A 32 4.70 2.63 -3.92
N CYS A 33 4.17 2.31 -5.11
CA CYS A 33 4.92 1.63 -6.16
C CYS A 33 5.83 2.58 -6.94
N LEU A 34 5.54 3.88 -7.00
CA LEU A 34 6.28 4.83 -7.84
C LEU A 34 7.69 5.06 -7.30
N LYS A 35 7.84 5.19 -5.98
CA LYS A 35 9.17 5.31 -5.36
C LYS A 35 10.05 4.06 -5.54
N GLU A 36 9.44 2.90 -5.81
CA GLU A 36 10.20 1.66 -6.05
C GLU A 36 10.94 1.72 -7.38
N PHE A 37 10.32 2.32 -8.40
CA PHE A 37 10.96 2.54 -9.69
C PHE A 37 12.06 3.61 -9.63
N ILE A 38 11.93 4.59 -8.72
CA ILE A 38 12.83 5.74 -8.63
C ILE A 38 14.01 5.48 -7.70
N ALA A 39 13.81 4.77 -6.58
CA ALA A 39 14.81 4.69 -5.51
C ALA A 39 14.99 3.30 -4.90
N GLN A 40 13.90 2.60 -4.56
CA GLN A 40 13.96 1.46 -3.63
C GLN A 40 14.13 0.08 -4.30
N LYS A 41 13.89 -0.03 -5.62
CA LYS A 41 14.19 -1.21 -6.47
C LYS A 41 13.60 -2.55 -6.02
N THR A 42 12.54 -2.59 -5.20
CA THR A 42 11.92 -3.86 -4.79
C THR A 42 10.88 -4.39 -5.79
N LEU A 43 11.01 -4.08 -7.07
CA LEU A 43 9.96 -4.29 -8.08
C LEU A 43 9.57 -5.77 -8.28
N MET A 44 8.28 -6.05 -8.32
CA MET A 44 7.72 -7.38 -8.65
C MET A 44 6.96 -7.40 -9.98
N LEU A 45 6.42 -6.25 -10.40
CA LEU A 45 5.61 -6.10 -11.61
C LEU A 45 6.09 -4.88 -12.42
N PRO A 46 5.82 -4.84 -13.74
CA PRO A 46 6.01 -3.63 -14.53
C PRO A 46 5.18 -2.42 -14.00
N PRO A 47 5.46 -1.18 -14.45
CA PRO A 47 4.78 0.02 -13.94
C PRO A 47 3.26 -0.03 -14.01
N ASP A 48 2.69 -0.32 -15.18
CA ASP A 48 1.24 -0.33 -15.40
C ASP A 48 0.48 -1.34 -14.50
N PRO A 49 0.87 -2.63 -14.44
CA PRO A 49 0.22 -3.57 -13.53
C PRO A 49 0.49 -3.26 -12.05
N SER A 50 1.62 -2.64 -11.71
CA SER A 50 1.87 -2.18 -10.34
C SER A 50 0.90 -1.06 -9.95
N LEU A 51 0.73 -0.06 -10.82
CA LEU A 51 -0.16 1.06 -10.60
C LEU A 51 -1.62 0.58 -10.51
N ARG A 52 -2.02 -0.36 -11.37
CA ARG A 52 -3.34 -0.97 -11.30
C ARG A 52 -3.61 -1.58 -9.93
N LEU A 53 -2.69 -2.37 -9.37
CA LEU A 53 -2.87 -2.96 -8.04
C LEU A 53 -3.01 -1.89 -6.94
N VAL A 54 -2.27 -0.78 -7.03
CA VAL A 54 -2.41 0.34 -6.09
C VAL A 54 -3.79 0.97 -6.20
N VAL A 55 -4.28 1.22 -7.42
CA VAL A 55 -5.62 1.78 -7.69
C VAL A 55 -6.71 0.85 -7.15
N ASP A 56 -6.66 -0.44 -7.47
CA ASP A 56 -7.63 -1.45 -7.00
C ASP A 56 -7.66 -1.49 -5.46
N THR A 57 -6.49 -1.38 -4.81
CA THR A 57 -6.36 -1.33 -3.34
C THR A 57 -7.02 -0.09 -2.75
N ILE A 58 -6.83 1.07 -3.37
CA ILE A 58 -7.46 2.34 -2.95
C ILE A 58 -8.98 2.28 -3.11
N GLU A 59 -9.47 1.80 -4.26
CA GLU A 59 -10.90 1.66 -4.54
C GLU A 59 -11.57 0.74 -3.52
N PHE A 60 -11.00 -0.45 -3.29
CA PHE A 60 -11.51 -1.41 -2.31
C PHE A 60 -11.50 -0.82 -0.89
N GLY A 61 -10.39 -0.23 -0.45
CA GLY A 61 -10.29 0.32 0.91
C GLY A 61 -11.24 1.47 1.18
N THR A 62 -11.50 2.32 0.18
CA THR A 62 -12.46 3.42 0.30
C THR A 62 -13.88 2.91 0.55
N ARG A 63 -14.25 1.79 -0.08
CA ARG A 63 -15.60 1.20 0.04
C ARG A 63 -15.76 0.30 1.27
N GLU A 64 -14.79 -0.56 1.50
CA GLU A 64 -14.93 -1.69 2.44
C GLU A 64 -14.22 -1.47 3.77
N VAL A 65 -13.12 -0.71 3.78
CA VAL A 65 -12.24 -0.52 4.95
C VAL A 65 -11.94 0.97 5.17
N PRO A 66 -12.96 1.83 5.33
CA PRO A 66 -12.85 3.29 5.18
C PRO A 66 -11.96 4.00 6.20
N ARG A 67 -11.49 3.31 7.25
CA ARG A 67 -10.58 3.86 8.27
C ARG A 67 -9.11 3.51 7.99
N TRP A 68 -8.82 2.85 6.86
CA TRP A 68 -7.48 2.43 6.48
C TRP A 68 -6.83 3.41 5.51
N ASN A 69 -5.55 3.71 5.74
CA ASN A 69 -4.72 4.46 4.79
C ASN A 69 -4.09 3.46 3.80
N THR A 70 -4.67 3.35 2.61
CA THR A 70 -4.33 2.35 1.58
C THR A 70 -3.03 2.63 0.83
N VAL A 71 -2.45 3.82 1.02
CA VAL A 71 -1.14 4.21 0.50
C VAL A 71 -0.50 5.22 1.45
N SER A 72 0.81 5.13 1.60
CA SER A 72 1.67 6.12 2.26
C SER A 72 2.73 6.55 1.26
N ILE A 73 2.48 7.71 0.64
CA ILE A 73 3.37 8.31 -0.36
C ILE A 73 4.65 8.76 0.35
N SER A 74 5.80 8.20 -0.02
CA SER A 74 7.03 8.31 0.79
C SER A 74 8.20 8.93 0.04
N GLY A 75 8.58 10.16 0.45
CA GLY A 75 9.82 10.81 0.01
C GLY A 75 11.07 10.38 0.80
N TYR A 76 10.90 9.68 1.93
CA TYR A 76 12.02 9.28 2.80
C TYR A 76 13.07 8.44 2.05
N HIS A 77 12.63 7.41 1.32
CA HIS A 77 13.52 6.54 0.56
C HIS A 77 14.22 7.27 -0.59
N ILE A 78 13.57 8.30 -1.16
CA ILE A 78 14.15 9.15 -2.20
C ILE A 78 15.27 10.01 -1.61
N ARG A 79 15.07 10.59 -0.41
CA ARG A 79 16.11 11.29 0.34
C ARG A 79 17.29 10.38 0.67
N GLU A 80 17.04 9.18 1.20
CA GLU A 80 18.11 8.22 1.55
C GLU A 80 18.90 7.74 0.32
N ALA A 81 18.28 7.76 -0.87
CA ALA A 81 18.96 7.48 -2.12
C ALA A 81 19.83 8.65 -2.65
N GLY A 82 19.87 9.79 -1.93
CA GLY A 82 20.73 10.93 -2.25
C GLY A 82 20.02 12.16 -2.80
N ALA A 83 18.69 12.20 -2.80
CA ALA A 83 17.95 13.36 -3.28
C ALA A 83 18.05 14.57 -2.33
N THR A 84 18.08 15.78 -2.89
CA THR A 84 17.99 17.06 -2.17
C THR A 84 16.60 17.30 -1.60
N ALA A 85 16.48 18.25 -0.67
CA ALA A 85 15.19 18.54 -0.01
C ALA A 85 14.13 19.21 -0.86
N VAL A 86 14.47 19.46 -2.11
CA VAL A 86 13.76 20.25 -3.09
C VAL A 86 13.74 19.44 -4.37
#